data_AF-A0A532TWZ0-F1
#
_entry.id   AF-A0A532TWZ0-F1
#
_cell.length_a   1.000
_cell.length_b   1.000
_cell.length_c   1.000
_cell.angle_alpha   90.00
_cell.angle_beta   90.00
_cell.angle_gamma   90.00
#
_symmetry.space_group_name_H-M   'P 1'
#
loop_
_entity.id
_entity.type
_entity.pdbx_description
1 polymer ?
#
loop_
_entity_poly.entity_id
_entity_poly.type
_entity_poly.pdbx_seq_one_letter_code
_entity_poly.pdbx_strand_id
1 'polypeptide(L)'
;MEKINFKHAISTSGLIVLMVGKGEIRFAVGVGGKVVRELENQLQTKIRLIEEGAQTRKLAQDILTPAKVLGVNVLYSDGKEEHRVRVPRPHLKRLPANVKGIQALLTKLTNKNITVVFE
;
A
#
# COMPACT_ATOMS: atom_id res chain seq x y z
N MET A 1 23.67 15.57 0.09
CA MET A 1 22.29 15.73 0.61
C MET A 1 21.46 14.61 0.01
N GLU A 2 20.90 13.75 0.86
CA GLU A 2 19.92 12.76 0.41
C GLU A 2 18.66 13.53 -0.03
N LYS A 3 18.27 13.39 -1.30
CA LYS A 3 17.07 14.05 -1.85
C LYS A 3 15.92 13.06 -1.82
N ILE A 4 14.75 13.54 -1.41
CA ILE A 4 13.49 12.79 -1.47
C ILE A 4 12.62 13.46 -2.53
N ASN A 5 12.22 12.70 -3.53
CA ASN A 5 11.31 13.17 -4.57
C ASN A 5 9.89 12.72 -4.23
N PHE A 6 9.15 13.61 -3.56
CA PHE A 6 7.71 13.43 -3.40
C PHE A 6 7.04 13.58 -4.78
N LYS A 7 6.36 12.53 -5.23
CA LYS A 7 5.68 12.50 -6.53
C LYS A 7 4.23 12.93 -6.39
N HIS A 8 3.50 12.25 -5.51
CA HIS A 8 2.08 12.52 -5.29
C HIS A 8 1.58 11.88 -3.98
N ALA A 9 0.42 12.33 -3.51
CA ALA A 9 -0.28 11.75 -2.37
C ALA A 9 -1.71 11.37 -2.77
N ILE A 10 -2.16 10.19 -2.33
CA ILE A 10 -3.53 9.72 -2.51
C ILE A 10 -4.15 9.54 -1.12
N SER A 11 -5.28 10.19 -0.87
CA SER A 11 -6.07 10.02 0.35
C SER A 11 -7.30 9.16 0.07
N THR A 12 -7.53 8.12 0.87
CA THR A 12 -8.73 7.29 0.80
C THR A 12 -9.05 6.63 2.13
N SER A 13 -10.31 6.72 2.56
CA SER A 13 -10.86 5.95 3.71
C SER A 13 -9.97 5.93 4.97
N GLY A 14 -9.44 7.07 5.41
CA GLY A 14 -8.60 7.17 6.62
C GLY A 14 -7.16 6.69 6.45
N LEU A 15 -6.70 6.55 5.20
CA LEU A 15 -5.33 6.23 4.82
C LEU A 15 -4.83 7.26 3.80
N ILE A 16 -3.63 7.79 4.05
CA ILE A 16 -2.87 8.60 3.10
C ILE A 16 -1.72 7.75 2.57
N VAL A 17 -1.57 7.70 1.26
CA VAL A 17 -0.46 7.03 0.58
C VAL A 17 0.40 8.06 -0.11
N LEU A 18 1.68 8.15 0.27
CA LEU A 18 2.65 9.04 -0.36
C LEU A 18 3.54 8.22 -1.31
N MET A 19 3.63 8.67 -2.55
CA MET A 19 4.51 8.09 -3.55
C MET A 19 5.83 8.84 -3.59
N VAL A 20 6.93 8.09 -3.49
CA VAL A 20 8.30 8.60 -3.57
C VAL A 20 9.04 7.98 -4.75
N GLY A 21 10.19 8.57 -5.10
CA GLY A 21 11.08 8.02 -6.12
C GLY A 21 11.61 6.63 -5.76
N LYS A 22 12.00 5.87 -6.79
CA LYS A 22 12.55 4.52 -6.64
C LYS A 22 13.79 4.52 -5.74
N GLY A 23 13.80 3.67 -4.70
CA GLY A 23 14.91 3.55 -3.76
C GLY A 23 14.92 4.60 -2.65
N GLU A 24 13.92 5.48 -2.60
CA GLU A 24 13.87 6.60 -1.66
C GLU A 24 13.02 6.33 -0.42
N ILE A 25 12.29 5.19 -0.35
CA ILE A 25 11.44 4.85 0.82
C ILE A 25 12.22 4.95 2.13
N ARG A 26 13.46 4.44 2.18
CA ARG A 26 14.25 4.44 3.42
C ARG A 26 14.49 5.84 3.98
N PHE A 27 14.64 6.83 3.10
CA PHE A 27 14.85 8.22 3.48
C PHE A 27 13.54 8.87 3.92
N ALA A 28 12.45 8.60 3.20
CA ALA A 28 11.12 9.11 3.51
C ALA A 28 10.54 8.53 4.82
N VAL A 29 10.88 7.29 5.17
CA VAL A 29 10.55 6.68 6.47
C VAL A 29 11.29 7.42 7.61
N GLY A 30 12.54 7.80 7.38
CA GLY A 30 13.45 8.33 8.39
C GLY A 30 13.90 7.28 9.41
N VAL A 31 14.88 7.63 10.24
CA VAL A 31 15.42 6.71 11.27
C VAL A 31 14.29 6.21 12.18
N GLY A 32 14.09 4.89 12.23
CA GLY A 32 13.05 4.25 13.05
C GLY A 32 11.61 4.61 12.67
N GLY A 33 11.37 5.17 11.48
CA GLY A 33 10.03 5.62 11.07
C GLY A 33 9.62 6.97 11.64
N LYS A 34 10.56 7.77 12.18
CA LYS A 34 10.26 9.04 12.84
C LYS A 34 9.47 10.02 11.97
N VAL A 35 9.82 10.14 10.68
CA VAL A 35 9.16 11.08 9.76
C VAL A 35 7.71 10.67 9.53
N VAL A 36 7.48 9.39 9.23
CA VAL A 36 6.11 8.87 9.02
C VAL A 36 5.27 9.01 10.29
N ARG A 37 5.83 8.70 11.47
CA ARG A 37 5.10 8.84 12.75
C ARG A 37 4.71 10.29 13.03
N GLU A 38 5.61 11.24 12.77
CA GLU A 38 5.32 12.66 12.95
C GLU A 38 4.20 13.12 12.02
N LEU A 39 4.22 12.72 10.75
CA LEU A 39 3.15 13.02 9.81
C LEU A 39 1.82 12.36 10.20
N GLU A 40 1.84 11.10 10.67
CA GLU A 40 0.63 10.42 11.17
C GLU A 40 0.04 11.17 12.38
N ASN A 41 0.88 11.67 13.28
CA ASN A 41 0.46 12.44 14.45
C ASN A 41 -0.10 13.82 14.04
N GLN A 42 0.52 14.51 13.09
CA GLN A 42 0.04 15.82 12.65
C GLN A 42 -1.28 15.72 11.87
N LEU A 43 -1.41 14.70 11.02
CA LEU A 43 -2.58 14.52 10.15
C LEU A 43 -3.67 13.65 10.79
N GLN A 44 -3.43 13.11 11.98
CA GLN A 44 -4.34 12.20 12.69
C GLN A 44 -4.85 11.04 11.81
N THR A 45 -4.01 10.59 10.87
CA THR A 45 -4.38 9.67 9.80
C THR A 45 -3.22 8.72 9.52
N LYS A 46 -3.50 7.46 9.18
CA LYS A 46 -2.43 6.51 8.84
C LYS A 46 -1.76 6.89 7.52
N ILE A 47 -0.44 6.70 7.46
CA ILE A 47 0.38 7.03 6.30
C ILE A 47 1.14 5.81 5.83
N ARG A 48 1.07 5.54 4.52
CA ARG A 48 1.87 4.50 3.87
C ARG A 48 2.71 5.12 2.78
N LEU A 49 3.92 4.63 2.62
CA LEU A 49 4.85 5.06 1.60
C LEU A 49 4.94 3.99 0.52
N ILE A 50 4.89 4.41 -0.74
CA ILE A 50 5.08 3.52 -1.89
C ILE A 50 6.16 4.08 -2.82
N GLU A 51 6.82 3.18 -3.54
CA GLU A 51 7.75 3.55 -4.60
C GLU A 51 7.06 3.63 -5.94
N GLU A 52 7.42 4.65 -6.71
CA GLU A 52 7.10 4.74 -8.12
C GLU A 52 7.58 3.49 -8.89
N GLY A 53 6.69 2.94 -9.72
CA GLY A 53 6.98 1.77 -10.54
C GLY A 53 7.10 0.44 -9.78
N ALA A 54 6.73 0.38 -8.50
CA ALA A 54 6.73 -0.86 -7.74
C ALA A 54 5.72 -1.88 -8.30
N GLN A 55 6.09 -3.16 -8.28
CA GLN A 55 5.19 -4.25 -8.69
C GLN A 55 4.02 -4.41 -7.72
N THR A 56 2.88 -4.96 -8.20
CA THR A 56 1.64 -5.14 -7.43
C THR A 56 1.86 -5.79 -6.05
N ARG A 57 2.72 -6.83 -5.95
CA ARG A 57 3.01 -7.48 -4.66
C ARG A 57 3.69 -6.53 -3.67
N LYS A 58 4.65 -5.72 -4.14
CA LYS A 58 5.36 -4.75 -3.31
C LYS A 58 4.42 -3.62 -2.89
N LEU A 59 3.67 -3.05 -3.84
CA LEU A 59 2.64 -2.03 -3.55
C LEU A 59 1.64 -2.53 -2.51
N ALA A 60 1.14 -3.76 -2.67
CA ALA A 60 0.26 -4.37 -1.69
C ALA A 60 0.93 -4.50 -0.31
N GLN A 61 2.16 -5.00 -0.23
CA GLN A 61 2.85 -5.15 1.04
C GLN A 61 3.10 -3.79 1.73
N ASP A 62 3.53 -2.79 0.97
CA ASP A 62 3.80 -1.44 1.47
C ASP A 62 2.53 -0.78 2.00
N ILE A 63 1.42 -0.88 1.25
CA ILE A 63 0.11 -0.35 1.66
C ILE A 63 -0.44 -1.11 2.87
N LEU A 64 -0.44 -2.44 2.85
CA LEU A 64 -1.11 -3.25 3.87
C LEU A 64 -0.34 -3.32 5.21
N THR A 65 0.90 -2.85 5.27
CA THR A 65 1.72 -2.85 6.50
C THR A 65 0.91 -2.33 7.71
N PRO A 66 0.93 -3.01 8.87
CA PRO A 66 1.75 -4.16 9.24
C PRO A 66 1.15 -5.53 8.89
N ALA A 67 0.06 -5.60 8.11
CA ALA A 67 -0.42 -6.87 7.60
C ALA A 67 0.59 -7.49 6.61
N LYS A 68 0.71 -8.82 6.61
CA LYS A 68 1.61 -9.55 5.72
C LYS A 68 0.85 -9.89 4.45
N VAL A 69 1.51 -9.75 3.30
CA VAL A 69 1.00 -10.25 2.02
C VAL A 69 1.67 -11.60 1.73
N LEU A 70 0.87 -12.66 1.66
CA LEU A 70 1.33 -14.01 1.35
C LEU A 70 1.77 -14.09 -0.11
N GLY A 71 1.02 -13.47 -1.00
CA GLY A 71 1.33 -13.42 -2.43
C GLY A 71 0.27 -12.66 -3.22
N VAL A 72 0.48 -12.58 -4.53
CA VAL A 72 -0.52 -12.10 -5.48
C VAL A 72 -0.68 -13.18 -6.53
N ASN A 73 -1.88 -13.74 -6.62
CA ASN A 73 -2.23 -14.73 -7.64
C ASN A 73 -3.02 -14.04 -8.75
N VAL A 74 -2.90 -14.50 -9.98
CA VAL A 74 -3.74 -14.03 -11.09
C VAL A 74 -4.70 -15.15 -11.46
N LEU A 75 -6.00 -14.86 -11.37
CA LEU A 75 -7.05 -15.73 -11.85
C LEU A 75 -7.48 -15.24 -13.23
N TYR A 76 -7.55 -16.18 -14.18
CA TYR A 76 -8.06 -15.95 -15.51
C TYR A 76 -9.41 -16.66 -15.62
N SER A 77 -10.49 -15.90 -15.86
CA SER A 77 -11.84 -16.44 -16.02
C SER A 77 -12.59 -15.62 -17.07
N ASP A 78 -13.17 -16.28 -18.07
CA ASP A 78 -13.97 -15.65 -19.13
C ASP A 78 -13.28 -14.44 -19.81
N GLY A 79 -11.98 -14.57 -20.07
CA GLY A 79 -11.16 -13.50 -20.67
C GLY A 79 -10.87 -12.31 -19.75
N LYS A 80 -11.24 -12.39 -18.47
CA LYS A 80 -10.94 -11.37 -17.46
C LYS A 80 -9.81 -11.82 -16.54
N GLU A 81 -8.97 -10.86 -16.15
CA GLU A 81 -7.91 -11.05 -15.16
C GLU A 81 -8.37 -10.50 -13.80
N GLU A 82 -8.22 -11.31 -12.75
CA GLU A 82 -8.41 -10.90 -11.36
C GLU A 82 -7.11 -11.15 -10.58
N HIS A 83 -6.53 -10.09 -10.01
CA HIS A 83 -5.34 -10.21 -9.17
C HIS A 83 -5.75 -10.32 -7.70
N ARG A 84 -5.56 -11.51 -7.12
CA ARG A 84 -5.87 -11.80 -5.72
C ARG A 84 -4.67 -11.56 -4.82
N VAL A 85 -4.72 -10.48 -4.05
CA VAL A 85 -3.77 -10.19 -2.96
C VAL A 85 -4.16 -11.03 -1.76
N ARG A 86 -3.32 -11.99 -1.39
CA ARG A 86 -3.58 -12.96 -0.32
C ARG A 86 -3.01 -12.47 1.00
N VAL A 87 -3.84 -12.43 2.05
CA VAL A 87 -3.50 -11.90 3.38
C VAL A 87 -3.89 -12.93 4.43
N PRO A 88 -3.07 -13.17 5.48
CA PRO A 88 -3.46 -14.07 6.56
C PRO A 88 -4.73 -13.56 7.24
N ARG A 89 -5.70 -14.44 7.48
CA ARG A 89 -6.97 -14.11 8.14
C ARG A 89 -6.79 -13.41 9.50
N PRO A 90 -5.81 -13.76 10.36
CA PRO A 90 -5.55 -13.03 11.60
C PRO A 90 -5.12 -11.56 11.39
N HIS A 91 -4.60 -11.22 10.21
CA HIS A 91 -4.15 -9.86 9.88
C HIS A 91 -5.29 -8.96 9.39
N LEU A 92 -6.52 -9.45 9.24
CA LEU A 92 -7.68 -8.62 8.90
C LEU A 92 -7.83 -7.41 9.83
N LYS A 93 -7.65 -7.61 11.14
CA LYS A 93 -7.72 -6.54 12.16
C LYS A 93 -6.53 -5.58 12.14
N ARG A 94 -5.48 -5.91 11.39
CA ARG A 94 -4.22 -5.14 11.31
C ARG A 94 -4.15 -4.27 10.05
N LEU A 95 -5.16 -4.32 9.20
CA LEU A 95 -5.22 -3.51 7.99
C LEU A 95 -5.30 -2.02 8.36
N PRO A 96 -4.63 -1.14 7.59
CA PRO A 96 -4.61 0.29 7.88
C PRO A 96 -5.91 1.02 7.50
N ALA A 97 -6.76 0.37 6.70
CA ALA A 97 -8.04 0.89 6.25
C ALA A 97 -9.00 -0.28 6.00
N ASN A 98 -10.27 0.02 5.72
CA ASN A 98 -11.23 -1.01 5.37
C ASN A 98 -10.86 -1.69 4.03
N VAL A 99 -11.28 -2.95 3.86
CA VAL A 99 -10.90 -3.80 2.72
C VAL A 99 -11.31 -3.18 1.38
N LYS A 100 -12.51 -2.59 1.30
CA LYS A 100 -13.01 -1.95 0.06
C LYS A 100 -12.12 -0.77 -0.36
N GLY A 101 -11.72 0.08 0.59
CA GLY A 101 -10.82 1.21 0.34
C GLY A 101 -9.44 0.76 -0.14
N ILE A 102 -8.89 -0.30 0.47
CA ILE A 102 -7.62 -0.90 0.06
C ILE A 102 -7.71 -1.47 -1.37
N GLN A 103 -8.78 -2.21 -1.70
CA GLN A 103 -8.99 -2.74 -3.05
C GLN A 103 -9.08 -1.61 -4.08
N ALA A 104 -9.91 -0.59 -3.82
CA ALA A 104 -10.06 0.55 -4.73
C ALA A 104 -8.74 1.30 -4.94
N LEU A 105 -7.96 1.50 -3.87
CA LEU A 105 -6.64 2.11 -3.93
C LEU A 105 -5.67 1.30 -4.79
N LEU A 106 -5.56 -0.02 -4.54
CA LEU A 106 -4.65 -0.89 -5.30
C LEU A 106 -5.06 -0.98 -6.77
N THR A 107 -6.37 -1.07 -7.06
CA THR A 107 -6.89 -1.02 -8.43
C THR A 107 -6.52 0.28 -9.13
N LYS A 108 -6.69 1.43 -8.47
CA LYS A 108 -6.32 2.74 -9.03
C LYS A 108 -4.81 2.87 -9.26
N LEU A 109 -4.00 2.39 -8.33
CA LEU A 109 -2.53 2.48 -8.40
C LEU A 109 -1.93 1.56 -9.46
N THR A 110 -2.54 0.39 -9.69
CA THR A 110 -1.99 -0.64 -10.58
C THR A 110 -2.68 -0.73 -11.93
N ASN A 111 -3.82 -0.05 -12.09
CA ASN A 111 -4.73 -0.17 -13.24
C ASN A 111 -5.10 -1.63 -13.54
N LYS A 112 -5.30 -2.43 -12.48
CA LYS A 112 -5.62 -3.86 -12.54
C LYS A 112 -6.81 -4.15 -11.64
N ASN A 113 -7.59 -5.17 -11.96
CA ASN A 113 -8.67 -5.62 -11.09
C ASN A 113 -8.09 -6.34 -9.86
N ILE A 114 -8.08 -5.67 -8.70
CA ILE A 114 -7.50 -6.21 -7.46
C ILE A 114 -8.59 -6.67 -6.47
N THR A 115 -8.46 -7.91 -6.00
CA THR A 115 -9.24 -8.45 -4.88
C THR A 115 -8.34 -8.81 -3.71
N VAL A 116 -8.70 -8.38 -2.50
CA VAL A 116 -8.00 -8.78 -1.27
C VAL A 116 -8.74 -9.98 -0.68
N VAL A 117 -8.03 -11.11 -0.55
CA VAL A 117 -8.57 -12.35 -0.01
C VAL A 117 -7.87 -12.73 1.28
N PHE A 118 -8.62 -13.35 2.20
CA PHE A 118 -8.12 -13.75 3.50
C PHE A 118 -8.04 -15.27 3.62
N GLU A 119 -6.85 -15.76 3.93
CA GLU A 119 -6.51 -17.18 4.09
C GLU A 119 -6.13 -17.49 5.54
#